data_AF-A0A2I0N325-F1
#
_entry.id   AF-A0A2I0N325-F1
#
_cell.length_a   1.000
_cell.length_b   1.000
_cell.length_c   1.000
_cell.angle_alpha   90.00
_cell.angle_beta   90.00
_cell.angle_gamma   90.00
#
_symmetry.space_group_name_H-M   'P 1'
#
loop_
_entity.id
_entity.type
_entity.pdbx_description
1 polymer ?
#
loop_
_entity_poly.entity_id
_entity_poly.type
_entity_poly.pdbx_seq_one_letter_code
_entity_poly.pdbx_strand_id
1 'polypeptide(L)'
;MAIRHFGYQPQTIQTDNGFEFTHFQDTKRIHAFGRFCQEQGIRHQLIRPRTPRHNGKVERSHRNDNVRFYKHLSFYSYDDLIRQMKR
;
A
#
# COMPACT_ATOMS: atom_id res chain seq x y z
N MET A 1 2.20 11.94 -4.76
CA MET A 1 1.52 11.57 -3.48
C MET A 1 0.13 11.06 -3.78
N ALA A 2 -0.23 9.85 -3.32
CA ALA A 2 -1.48 9.16 -3.68
C ALA A 2 -2.74 9.99 -3.40
N ILE A 3 -2.80 10.69 -2.25
CA ILE A 3 -3.91 11.60 -1.89
C ILE A 3 -4.18 12.63 -2.99
N ARG A 4 -3.12 13.25 -3.53
CA ARG A 4 -3.24 14.22 -4.64
C ARG A 4 -3.70 13.55 -5.94
N HIS A 5 -3.25 12.32 -6.20
CA HIS A 5 -3.61 11.60 -7.41
C HIS A 5 -5.09 11.20 -7.42
N PHE A 6 -5.60 10.71 -6.29
CA PHE A 6 -7.01 10.31 -6.16
C PHE A 6 -7.95 11.48 -5.84
N GLY A 7 -7.43 12.64 -5.46
CA GLY A 7 -8.23 13.85 -5.21
C GLY A 7 -9.03 13.83 -3.91
N TYR A 8 -8.81 12.84 -3.05
CA TYR A 8 -9.47 12.77 -1.74
C TYR A 8 -8.51 12.26 -0.67
N GLN A 9 -8.78 12.67 0.57
CA GLN A 9 -8.06 12.18 1.74
C GLN A 9 -8.88 11.08 2.42
N PRO A 10 -8.33 9.86 2.60
CA PRO A 10 -9.03 8.79 3.29
C PRO A 10 -9.16 9.11 4.78
N GLN A 11 -10.30 8.79 5.38
CA GLN A 11 -10.50 8.94 6.83
C GLN A 11 -9.76 7.87 7.64
N THR A 12 -9.56 6.68 7.05
CA THR A 12 -8.87 5.56 7.68
C THR A 12 -8.05 4.83 6.62
N ILE A 13 -6.81 4.47 6.96
CA ILE A 13 -5.97 3.57 6.17
C ILE A 13 -5.75 2.30 6.98
N GLN A 14 -6.11 1.15 6.39
CA GLN A 14 -5.85 -0.15 6.97
C GLN A 14 -4.61 -0.78 6.32
N THR A 15 -3.64 -1.22 7.13
CA THR A 15 -2.42 -1.88 6.65
C THR A 15 -2.22 -3.22 7.37
N ASP A 16 -1.35 -4.06 6.83
CA ASP A 16 -0.84 -5.19 7.60
C ASP A 16 0.15 -4.73 8.68
N ASN A 17 0.76 -5.70 9.37
CA ASN A 17 1.77 -5.46 10.39
C ASN A 17 3.19 -5.45 9.81
N GLY A 18 3.34 -5.15 8.51
CA GLY A 18 4.63 -5.01 7.83
C GLY A 18 5.47 -3.88 8.43
N PHE A 19 6.79 -4.02 8.31
CA PHE A 19 7.75 -3.07 8.89
C PHE A 19 7.66 -1.69 8.23
N GLU A 20 7.19 -1.63 6.99
CA GLU A 20 6.92 -0.40 6.26
C GLU A 20 5.76 0.43 6.83
N PHE A 21 4.90 -0.17 7.67
CA PHE A 21 3.74 0.50 8.25
C PHE A 21 3.81 0.63 9.77
N THR A 22 4.49 -0.30 10.45
CA THR A 22 4.60 -0.32 11.92
C THR A 22 5.90 -0.96 12.40
N HIS A 23 6.27 -0.71 13.65
CA HIS A 23 7.34 -1.47 14.30
C HIS A 23 6.81 -2.86 14.70
N PHE A 24 7.61 -3.91 14.49
CA PHE A 24 7.29 -5.28 14.95
C PHE A 24 7.33 -5.44 16.47
N GLN A 25 8.16 -4.64 17.13
CA GLN A 25 8.32 -4.65 18.57
C GLN A 25 7.49 -3.54 19.19
N ASP A 26 6.96 -3.81 20.38
CA ASP A 26 6.27 -2.81 21.18
C ASP A 26 7.28 -1.70 21.53
N THR A 27 7.09 -0.52 20.94
CA THR A 27 8.01 0.60 21.10
C THR A 27 7.21 1.87 21.32
N LYS A 28 7.72 2.75 22.19
CA LYS A 28 7.11 4.05 22.45
C LYS A 28 7.29 5.03 21.28
N ARG A 29 8.09 4.65 20.28
CA ARG A 29 8.35 5.48 19.08
C ARG A 29 7.21 5.35 18.08
N ILE A 30 6.64 6.48 17.67
CA ILE A 30 5.66 6.52 16.60
C ILE A 30 6.38 6.22 15.28
N HIS A 31 5.86 5.23 14.53
CA HIS A 31 6.39 4.89 13.21
C HIS A 31 6.25 6.07 12.24
N ALA A 32 7.15 6.20 11.26
CA ALA A 32 7.13 7.31 10.30
C ALA A 32 5.78 7.41 9.56
N PHE A 33 5.21 6.25 9.18
CA PHE A 33 3.88 6.20 8.58
C PHE A 33 2.77 6.63 9.55
N GLY A 34 2.88 6.26 10.82
CA GLY A 34 1.95 6.69 11.86
C GLY A 34 1.97 8.21 12.07
N ARG A 35 3.16 8.83 12.07
CA ARG A 35 3.30 10.30 12.13
C ARG A 35 2.64 10.98 10.94
N PHE A 36 2.88 10.49 9.73
CA PHE A 36 2.22 11.00 8.53
C PHE A 36 0.70 10.91 8.64
N CYS A 37 0.16 9.76 9.05
CA CYS A 37 -1.28 9.60 9.26
C CYS A 37 -1.82 10.58 10.31
N GLN A 38 -1.12 10.77 11.43
CA GLN A 38 -1.51 11.72 12.48
C GLN A 38 -1.53 13.17 11.98
N GLU A 39 -0.48 13.60 11.28
CA GLU A 39 -0.38 14.95 10.70
C GLU A 39 -1.47 15.23 9.67
N GLN A 40 -1.87 14.21 8.91
CA GLN A 40 -2.98 14.33 7.96
C GLN A 40 -4.34 14.17 8.64
N GLY A 41 -4.45 13.72 9.89
CA GLY A 41 -5.74 13.42 10.52
C GLY A 41 -6.39 12.12 9.99
N ILE A 42 -5.58 11.19 9.51
CA ILE A 42 -5.97 9.88 9.00
C ILE A 42 -5.84 8.86 10.13
N ARG A 43 -6.89 8.07 10.38
CA ARG A 43 -6.79 6.95 11.33
C ARG A 43 -6.01 5.80 10.71
N HIS A 44 -4.86 5.45 11.27
CA HIS A 44 -4.13 4.25 10.87
C HIS A 44 -4.64 3.04 11.65
N GLN A 45 -5.05 1.98 10.94
CA GLN A 45 -5.58 0.75 11.54
C GLN A 45 -4.79 -0.47 11.06
N LEU A 46 -4.15 -1.17 11.99
CA LEU A 46 -3.49 -2.43 11.69
C LEU A 46 -4.50 -3.58 11.61
N ILE A 47 -4.30 -4.51 10.68
CA ILE A 47 -5.06 -5.77 10.69
C ILE A 47 -4.74 -6.56 11.95
N ARG A 48 -5.74 -7.29 12.46
CA ARG A 48 -5.52 -8.18 13.59
C ARG A 48 -4.53 -9.28 13.22
N PRO A 49 -3.59 -9.66 14.11
CA PRO A 49 -2.72 -10.81 13.86
C PRO A 49 -3.53 -12.07 13.49
N ARG A 50 -3.00 -12.89 12.59
CA ARG A 50 -3.61 -14.16 12.13
C ARG A 50 -4.97 -14.00 11.41
N THR A 51 -5.22 -12.85 10.79
CA THR A 51 -6.46 -12.63 10.02
C THR A 51 -6.19 -12.26 8.55
N PRO A 52 -5.56 -13.16 7.77
CA PRO A 52 -5.11 -12.88 6.40
C PRO A 52 -6.24 -12.46 5.45
N ARG A 53 -7.49 -12.90 5.73
CA ARG A 53 -8.69 -12.49 4.97
C ARG A 53 -8.89 -10.97 4.90
N HIS A 54 -8.44 -10.21 5.89
CA HIS A 54 -8.58 -8.74 5.87
C HIS A 54 -7.65 -8.07 4.86
N ASN A 55 -6.58 -8.75 4.42
CA ASN A 55 -5.73 -8.28 3.33
C ASN A 55 -6.20 -8.75 1.95
N GLY A 56 -7.26 -9.58 1.88
CA GLY A 56 -7.67 -10.25 0.65
C GLY A 56 -8.05 -9.32 -0.51
N LYS A 57 -8.40 -8.06 -0.25
CA LYS A 57 -8.64 -7.06 -1.29
C LYS A 57 -7.32 -6.66 -2.00
N VAL A 58 -6.28 -6.41 -1.23
CA VAL A 58 -4.94 -6.05 -1.73
C VAL A 58 -4.35 -7.24 -2.50
N GLU A 59 -4.41 -8.44 -1.92
CA GLU A 59 -3.97 -9.67 -2.58
C GLU A 59 -4.71 -9.94 -3.90
N ARG A 60 -6.02 -9.62 -3.96
CA ARG A 60 -6.79 -9.71 -5.21
C ARG A 60 -6.33 -8.68 -6.24
N SER A 61 -6.03 -7.45 -5.82
CA SER A 61 -5.48 -6.43 -6.73
C SER A 61 -4.16 -6.90 -7.32
N HIS A 62 -3.22 -7.37 -6.49
CA HIS A 62 -1.93 -7.89 -6.96
C HIS A 62 -2.07 -9.05 -7.93
N ARG A 63 -3.00 -9.98 -7.68
CA ARG A 63 -3.30 -11.05 -8.63
C ARG A 63 -3.86 -10.52 -9.95
N ASN A 64 -4.78 -9.57 -9.91
CA ASN A 64 -5.33 -8.96 -11.13
C ASN A 64 -4.24 -8.23 -11.92
N ASP A 65 -3.36 -7.49 -11.24
CA ASP A 65 -2.28 -6.75 -11.87
C ASP A 65 -1.27 -7.72 -12.51
N ASN A 66 -0.97 -8.83 -11.85
CA ASN A 66 -0.13 -9.88 -12.40
C ASN A 66 -0.74 -10.50 -13.67
N VAL A 67 -2.03 -10.86 -13.62
CA VAL A 67 -2.72 -11.46 -14.77
C VAL A 67 -2.83 -10.50 -15.95
N ARG A 68 -3.13 -9.22 -15.69
CA ARG A 68 -3.41 -8.23 -16.75
C ARG A 68 -2.15 -7.61 -17.32
N PHE A 69 -1.13 -7.40 -16.50
CA PHE A 69 0.07 -6.67 -16.89
C PHE A 69 1.29 -7.59 -16.83
N TYR A 70 1.73 -7.98 -15.63
CA TYR A 70 3.06 -8.57 -15.47
C TYR A 70 3.27 -9.92 -16.17
N LYS A 71 2.20 -10.70 -16.41
CA LYS A 71 2.30 -11.98 -17.12
C LYS A 71 2.60 -11.82 -18.62
N HIS A 72 2.24 -10.68 -19.21
CA HIS A 72 2.35 -10.43 -20.65
C HIS A 72 3.29 -9.25 -20.98
N LEU A 73 3.62 -8.43 -19.98
CA LEU A 73 4.45 -7.25 -20.11
C LEU A 73 5.90 -7.57 -19.75
N SER A 74 6.76 -7.64 -20.75
CA SER A 74 8.22 -7.71 -20.56
C SER A 74 8.80 -6.31 -20.70
N PHE A 75 9.55 -5.88 -19.69
CA PHE A 75 10.23 -4.59 -19.67
C PHE A 75 11.66 -4.76 -19.17
N TYR A 76 12.59 -3.99 -19.74
CA TYR A 76 14.03 -4.11 -19.44
C TYR A 76 14.56 -2.94 -18.61
N SER A 77 13.72 -1.94 -18.36
CA SER A 77 14.01 -0.81 -17.47
C SER A 77 12.73 -0.19 -16.92
N TYR A 78 12.88 0.65 -15.89
CA TYR A 78 11.75 1.39 -15.32
C TYR A 78 11.13 2.37 -16.34
N ASP A 79 11.94 3.03 -17.16
CA ASP A 79 11.46 3.93 -18.20
C ASP A 79 10.69 3.20 -19.30
N ASP A 80 11.13 1.99 -19.64
CA ASP A 80 10.45 1.11 -20.60
C ASP A 80 9.07 0.69 -20.05
N LEU A 81 9.01 0.29 -18.78
CA LEU A 81 7.75 0.01 -18.09
C LEU A 81 6.79 1.22 -18.15
N ILE A 82 7.25 2.43 -17.79
CA ILE A 82 6.42 3.64 -17.83
C ILE A 82 5.91 3.93 -19.24
N ARG A 83 6.75 3.80 -20.27
CA ARG A 83 6.35 4.01 -21.66
C ARG A 83 5.29 3.02 -22.10
N GLN A 84 5.43 1.74 -21.73
CA GLN A 84 4.47 0.71 -22.09
C GLN A 84 3.14 0.84 -21.33
N MET A 85 3.16 1.27 -20.06
CA MET A 85 1.93 1.51 -19.27
C MET A 85 1.09 2.72 -19.73
N LYS A 86 1.66 3.62 -20.55
CA LYS A 86 0.98 4.81 -21.10
C LYS A 86 0.30 4.55 -22.45
N ARG A 87 0.57 3.41 -23.09
CA ARG A 87 -0.07 2.97 -24.34
C ARG A 87 -1.35 2.22 -24.03
#